data_AF-A0A7W7CA24-F1
#
_entry.id   AF-A0A7W7CA24-F1
#
_cell.length_a   1.000
_cell.length_b   1.000
_cell.length_c   1.000
_cell.angle_alpha   90.00
_cell.angle_beta   90.00
_cell.angle_gamma   90.00
#
_symmetry.space_group_name_H-M   'P 1'
#
loop_
_entity.id
_entity.type
_entity.pdbx_description
1 polymer ?
#
loop_
_entity_poly.entity_id
_entity_poly.type
_entity_poly.pdbx_seq_one_letter_code
_entity_poly.pdbx_strand_id
1 'polypeptide(L)'
;MPELQPMSPMPFPELSALPGDTSMRYGMGTVDASGRVAERTVVRSLSWQQGDRLQLRVVANVLVLRAEPLGQTTVVSGPYVAIPAPVRIRVGIRVGDRVLLAAAPAHEVLLVLTSAVLDVALVSFWQRQ
;
A
#
# COMPACT_ATOMS: atom_id res chain seq x y z
N MET A 1 -35.68 -16.22 0.28
CA MET A 1 -34.30 -15.83 -0.09
C MET A 1 -33.71 -15.10 1.10
N PRO A 2 -32.57 -15.52 1.67
CA PRO A 2 -31.92 -14.70 2.69
C PRO A 2 -31.35 -13.46 2.01
N GLU A 3 -31.73 -12.31 2.55
CA GLU A 3 -31.32 -10.98 2.15
C GLU A 3 -29.81 -10.85 2.39
N LEU A 4 -29.03 -10.58 1.34
CA LEU A 4 -27.61 -10.30 1.45
C LEU A 4 -27.47 -8.99 2.25
N GLN A 5 -27.20 -9.12 3.55
CA GLN A 5 -26.90 -7.96 4.39
C GLN A 5 -25.80 -7.13 3.70
N PRO A 6 -25.98 -5.82 3.55
CA PRO A 6 -24.92 -4.96 3.02
C PRO A 6 -23.74 -5.12 3.96
N MET A 7 -22.65 -5.71 3.46
CA MET A 7 -21.38 -5.78 4.17
C MET A 7 -21.07 -4.37 4.64
N SER A 8 -21.15 -4.15 5.96
CA SER A 8 -20.81 -2.84 6.52
C SER A 8 -19.42 -2.48 5.98
N PRO A 9 -19.25 -1.33 5.31
CA PRO A 9 -17.92 -0.91 4.92
C PRO A 9 -17.14 -0.83 6.23
N MET A 10 -16.11 -1.68 6.35
CA MET A 10 -15.23 -1.63 7.51
C MET A 10 -14.87 -0.17 7.74
N PRO A 11 -14.98 0.34 8.98
CA PRO A 11 -14.57 1.70 9.26
C PRO A 11 -13.13 1.88 8.79
N PHE A 12 -12.76 3.12 8.55
CA PHE A 12 -11.51 3.53 7.93
C PHE A 12 -10.43 3.92 8.98
N PRO A 13 -10.13 3.17 10.07
CA PRO A 13 -9.21 3.66 11.09
C PRO A 13 -7.74 3.40 10.76
N GLU A 14 -7.39 2.57 9.77
CA GLU A 14 -5.99 2.14 9.59
C GLU A 14 -5.06 3.25 9.08
N LEU A 15 -5.57 4.19 8.27
CA LEU A 15 -4.78 5.32 7.77
C LEU A 15 -4.73 6.49 8.75
N SER A 16 -5.86 6.79 9.42
CA SER A 16 -5.93 7.86 10.42
C SER A 16 -5.20 7.52 11.73
N ALA A 17 -4.93 6.23 11.96
CA ALA A 17 -4.17 5.75 13.12
C ALA A 17 -2.65 5.82 12.93
N LEU A 18 -2.14 6.13 11.72
CA LEU A 18 -0.72 6.42 11.57
C LEU A 18 -0.45 7.76 12.28
N PRO A 19 0.29 7.77 13.41
CA PRO A 19 0.56 9.00 14.13
C PRO A 19 1.26 9.98 13.19
N GLY A 20 0.83 11.25 13.20
CA GLY A 20 1.51 12.34 12.49
C GLY A 20 2.97 12.57 12.93
N ASP A 21 3.42 11.88 13.99
CA ASP A 21 4.78 11.84 14.53
C ASP A 21 5.58 10.59 14.09
N THR A 22 5.03 9.76 13.18
CA THR A 22 5.84 8.68 12.61
C THR A 22 6.87 9.27 11.67
N SER A 23 8.15 8.88 11.84
CA SER A 23 9.23 9.10 10.88
C SER A 23 8.98 8.30 9.58
N MET A 24 7.93 8.69 8.87
CA MET A 24 7.50 8.09 7.63
C MET A 24 8.66 8.13 6.64
N ARG A 25 8.93 7.00 5.98
CA ARG A 25 9.94 6.92 4.94
C ARG A 25 9.25 6.86 3.58
N TYR A 26 9.66 7.77 2.71
CA TYR A 26 9.06 7.92 1.39
C TYR A 26 10.05 7.58 0.29
N GLY A 27 9.54 7.09 -0.82
CA GLY A 27 10.30 6.83 -2.04
C GLY A 27 9.37 6.57 -3.21
N MET A 28 9.86 6.75 -4.43
CA MET A 28 9.08 6.46 -5.64
C MET A 28 9.77 5.40 -6.47
N GLY A 29 9.02 4.36 -6.84
CA GLY A 29 9.51 3.28 -7.67
C GLY A 29 8.65 3.08 -8.91
N THR A 30 9.29 2.57 -9.96
CA THR A 30 8.60 2.14 -11.18
C THR A 30 8.08 0.71 -11.00
N VAL A 31 6.89 0.43 -11.51
CA VAL A 31 6.28 -0.91 -11.51
C VAL A 31 6.79 -1.70 -12.71
N ASP A 32 7.43 -2.84 -12.48
CA ASP A 32 7.91 -3.72 -13.55
C ASP A 32 6.81 -4.67 -14.08
N ALA A 33 7.15 -5.48 -15.09
CA ALA A 33 6.21 -6.42 -15.71
C ALA A 33 5.64 -7.48 -14.74
N SER A 34 6.36 -7.81 -13.67
CA SER A 34 5.88 -8.73 -12.63
C SER A 34 4.96 -8.04 -11.61
N GLY A 35 4.91 -6.70 -11.63
CA GLY A 35 4.22 -5.88 -10.66
C GLY A 35 5.07 -5.51 -9.44
N ARG A 36 6.39 -5.72 -9.50
CA ARG A 36 7.30 -5.29 -8.44
C ARG A 36 7.56 -3.80 -8.56
N VAL A 37 7.62 -3.14 -7.42
CA VAL A 37 7.99 -1.73 -7.34
C VAL A 37 9.52 -1.66 -7.13
N ALA A 38 10.20 -0.95 -8.03
CA ALA A 38 11.64 -0.74 -7.98
C ALA A 38 12.05 0.31 -6.92
N GLU A 39 11.70 0.08 -5.65
CA GLU A 39 12.11 0.94 -4.54
C GLU A 39 12.42 0.09 -3.29
N ARG A 40 13.72 -0.06 -3.02
CA ARG A 40 14.23 -1.02 -2.02
C ARG A 40 14.51 -0.39 -0.66
N THR A 41 14.82 0.89 -0.62
CA THR A 41 15.23 1.59 0.60
C THR A 41 14.04 1.76 1.53
N VAL A 42 12.88 2.11 0.97
CA VAL A 42 11.62 2.20 1.73
C VAL A 42 11.19 0.84 2.24
N VAL A 43 11.19 -0.20 1.40
CA VAL A 43 10.77 -1.55 1.81
C VAL A 43 11.70 -2.12 2.89
N ARG A 44 13.03 -1.90 2.78
CA ARG A 44 13.99 -2.33 3.81
C ARG A 44 13.76 -1.69 5.18
N SER A 45 13.14 -0.52 5.23
CA SER A 45 12.88 0.16 6.50
C SER A 45 11.82 -0.52 7.37
N LEU A 46 11.04 -1.43 6.77
CA LEU A 46 9.97 -2.15 7.45
C LEU A 46 10.45 -3.44 8.12
N SER A 47 11.74 -3.79 7.97
CA SER A 47 12.35 -5.01 8.53
C SER A 47 11.69 -6.33 8.11
N TRP A 48 10.77 -6.31 7.15
CA TRP A 48 10.14 -7.51 6.59
C TRP A 48 11.18 -8.47 6.02
N GLN A 49 11.02 -9.76 6.34
CA GLN A 49 11.84 -10.85 5.87
C GLN A 49 11.16 -11.60 4.73
N GLN A 50 11.96 -12.31 3.94
CA GLN A 50 11.42 -13.23 2.95
C GLN A 50 10.58 -14.31 3.65
N GLY A 51 9.37 -14.54 3.15
CA GLY A 51 8.44 -15.50 3.74
C GLY A 51 7.48 -14.91 4.77
N ASP A 52 7.69 -13.67 5.20
CA ASP A 52 6.70 -12.95 6.00
C ASP A 52 5.38 -12.88 5.24
N ARG A 53 4.29 -13.07 5.98
CA ARG A 53 2.95 -12.95 5.44
C ARG A 53 2.48 -11.51 5.60
N LEU A 54 1.99 -10.96 4.51
CA LEU A 54 1.42 -9.62 4.44
C LEU A 54 -0.08 -9.74 4.20
N GLN A 55 -0.84 -8.98 4.97
CA GLN A 55 -2.18 -8.62 4.60
C GLN A 55 -2.12 -7.44 3.63
N LEU A 56 -2.83 -7.58 2.51
CA LEU A 56 -3.00 -6.52 1.52
C LEU A 56 -4.45 -6.07 1.51
N ARG A 57 -4.67 -4.77 1.66
CA ARG A 57 -5.98 -4.13 1.55
C ARG A 57 -5.94 -2.99 0.54
N VAL A 58 -7.07 -2.74 -0.11
CA VAL A 58 -7.26 -1.56 -0.97
C VAL A 58 -8.28 -0.67 -0.30
N VAL A 59 -7.87 0.56 0.01
CA VAL A 59 -8.60 1.51 0.85
C VAL A 59 -8.60 2.85 0.12
N ALA A 60 -9.76 3.28 -0.41
CA ALA A 60 -9.87 4.46 -1.30
C ALA A 60 -8.77 4.53 -2.39
N ASN A 61 -8.53 3.41 -3.08
CA ASN A 61 -7.49 3.25 -4.12
C ASN A 61 -6.03 3.35 -3.63
N VAL A 62 -5.79 3.47 -2.33
CA VAL A 62 -4.47 3.26 -1.71
C VAL A 62 -4.31 1.79 -1.39
N LEU A 63 -3.18 1.18 -1.73
CA LEU A 63 -2.87 -0.15 -1.25
C LEU A 63 -2.20 -0.02 0.11
N VAL A 64 -2.68 -0.79 1.07
CA VAL A 64 -2.14 -0.89 2.42
C VAL A 64 -1.61 -2.30 2.59
N LEU A 65 -0.32 -2.42 2.88
CA LEU A 65 0.33 -3.68 3.19
C LEU A 65 0.81 -3.65 4.64
N ARG A 66 0.57 -4.74 5.37
CA ARG A 66 0.97 -4.89 6.78
C ARG A 66 1.41 -6.31 7.05
N ALA A 67 2.42 -6.50 7.89
CA ALA A 67 2.78 -7.82 8.41
C ALA A 67 1.59 -8.43 9.18
N GLU A 68 1.18 -9.64 8.80
CA GLU A 68 0.05 -10.33 9.42
C GLU A 68 0.26 -11.85 9.30
N PRO A 69 0.34 -12.60 10.43
CA PRO A 69 0.64 -14.03 10.41
C PRO A 69 -0.32 -14.88 9.56
N LEU A 70 -1.57 -14.46 9.38
CA LEU A 70 -2.58 -15.12 8.54
C LEU A 70 -2.77 -14.43 7.18
N GLY A 71 -1.83 -13.56 6.79
CA GLY A 71 -1.89 -12.76 5.58
C GLY A 71 -1.97 -13.63 4.32
N GLN A 72 -2.79 -13.20 3.35
CA GLN A 72 -3.06 -13.94 2.11
C GLN A 72 -1.97 -13.73 1.05
N THR A 73 -1.05 -12.79 1.27
CA THR A 73 0.09 -12.52 0.40
C THR A 73 1.37 -12.80 1.18
N THR A 74 2.41 -13.29 0.51
CA THR A 74 3.75 -13.45 1.08
C THR A 74 4.67 -12.39 0.51
N VAL A 75 5.64 -11.94 1.31
CA VAL A 75 6.76 -11.14 0.81
C VAL A 75 7.50 -11.99 -0.23
N VAL A 76 7.34 -11.64 -1.50
CA VAL A 76 7.97 -12.32 -2.63
C VAL A 76 9.43 -11.88 -2.70
N SER A 77 10.30 -12.58 -1.94
CA SER A 77 11.78 -12.57 -2.01
C SER A 77 12.47 -11.21 -2.25
N GLY A 78 13.19 -10.75 -1.22
CA GLY A 78 14.04 -9.57 -1.28
C GLY A 78 13.30 -8.26 -0.93
N PRO A 79 14.01 -7.12 -0.93
CA PRO A 79 13.50 -5.82 -0.48
C PRO A 79 12.56 -5.15 -1.49
N TYR A 80 11.59 -5.89 -2.02
CA TYR A 80 10.64 -5.41 -3.00
C TYR A 80 9.24 -5.80 -2.61
N VAL A 81 8.28 -4.98 -3.02
CA VAL A 81 6.87 -5.32 -2.93
C VAL A 81 6.36 -5.63 -4.32
N ALA A 82 5.81 -6.84 -4.46
CA ALA A 82 5.10 -7.27 -5.65
C ALA A 82 3.60 -7.05 -5.44
N ILE A 83 2.99 -6.22 -6.29
CA ILE A 83 1.56 -5.98 -6.26
C ILE A 83 0.88 -7.07 -7.09
N PRO A 84 0.01 -7.92 -6.52
CA PRO A 84 -0.65 -8.99 -7.27
C PRO A 84 -1.45 -8.48 -8.46
N ALA A 85 -1.48 -9.23 -9.56
CA ALA A 85 -2.16 -8.81 -10.79
C ALA A 85 -3.63 -8.39 -10.60
N PRO A 86 -4.47 -9.11 -9.83
CA PRO A 86 -5.86 -8.69 -9.59
C PRO A 86 -5.96 -7.32 -8.90
N VAL A 87 -5.01 -7.03 -8.00
CA VAL A 87 -4.95 -5.76 -7.28
C VAL A 87 -4.51 -4.63 -8.22
N ARG A 88 -3.50 -4.87 -9.06
CA ARG A 88 -3.05 -3.89 -10.06
C ARG A 88 -4.18 -3.45 -10.98
N ILE A 89 -4.96 -4.41 -11.49
CA ILE A 89 -6.13 -4.13 -12.32
C ILE A 89 -7.15 -3.29 -11.55
N ARG A 90 -7.47 -3.67 -10.31
CA ARG A 90 -8.45 -2.98 -9.47
C ARG A 90 -8.09 -1.52 -9.19
N VAL A 91 -6.81 -1.22 -8.98
CA VAL A 91 -6.33 0.14 -8.66
C VAL A 91 -5.76 0.89 -9.86
N GLY A 92 -5.85 0.30 -11.07
CA GLY A 92 -5.40 0.94 -12.31
C GLY A 92 -3.89 1.04 -12.51
N ILE A 93 -3.08 0.24 -11.79
CA ILE A 93 -1.62 0.21 -11.94
C ILE A 93 -1.23 -0.58 -13.19
N ARG A 94 -0.38 0.02 -14.03
CA ARG A 94 0.21 -0.56 -15.23
C ARG A 94 1.73 -0.70 -15.10
N VAL A 95 2.31 -1.49 -16.00
CA VAL A 95 3.77 -1.60 -16.14
C VAL A 95 4.32 -0.26 -16.59
N GLY A 96 5.40 0.19 -15.95
CA GLY A 96 6.02 1.49 -16.21
C GLY A 96 5.43 2.63 -15.37
N ASP A 97 4.29 2.43 -14.69
CA ASP A 97 3.76 3.43 -13.78
C ASP A 97 4.72 3.67 -12.62
N ARG A 98 4.78 4.91 -12.15
CA ARG A 98 5.48 5.26 -10.90
C ARG A 98 4.48 5.35 -9.77
N VAL A 99 4.83 4.72 -8.65
CA VAL A 99 4.02 4.74 -7.43
C VAL A 99 4.84 5.30 -6.27
N LEU A 100 4.18 6.04 -5.40
CA LEU A 100 4.74 6.48 -4.13
C LEU A 100 4.62 5.35 -3.11
N LEU A 101 5.75 5.00 -2.51
CA LEU A 101 5.83 4.16 -1.33
C LEU A 101 5.96 5.06 -0.10
N ALA A 102 5.08 4.85 0.87
CA ALA A 102 5.15 5.52 2.17
C ALA A 102 5.15 4.44 3.26
N ALA A 103 6.31 4.22 3.88
CA ALA A 103 6.48 3.27 4.96
C ALA A 103 6.34 3.97 6.32
N ALA A 104 5.65 3.29 7.23
CA ALA A 104 5.59 3.59 8.65
C ALA A 104 6.35 2.48 9.41
N PRO A 105 7.69 2.57 9.58
CA PRO A 105 8.48 1.51 10.20
C PRO A 105 7.98 1.08 11.57
N ALA A 106 7.61 2.04 12.42
CA ALA A 106 7.11 1.78 13.77
C ALA A 106 5.80 0.95 13.82
N HIS A 107 5.08 0.87 12.70
CA HIS A 107 3.80 0.17 12.60
C HIS A 107 3.86 -1.02 11.62
N GLU A 108 5.01 -1.25 10.98
CA GLU A 108 5.21 -2.26 9.93
C GLU A 108 4.16 -2.17 8.81
N VAL A 109 3.80 -0.92 8.44
CA VAL A 109 2.82 -0.62 7.39
C VAL A 109 3.51 0.03 6.19
N LEU A 110 3.15 -0.42 5.00
CA LEU A 110 3.49 0.22 3.74
C LEU A 110 2.23 0.68 3.02
N LEU A 111 2.24 1.93 2.59
CA LEU A 111 1.25 2.47 1.67
C LEU A 111 1.84 2.52 0.26
N VAL A 112 1.05 2.14 -0.73
CA VAL A 112 1.34 2.32 -2.15
C VAL A 112 0.28 3.22 -2.75
N LEU A 113 0.69 4.42 -3.17
CA LEU A 113 -0.17 5.41 -3.79
C LEU A 113 0.17 5.51 -5.27
N THR A 114 -0.85 5.43 -6.12
CA THR A 114 -0.71 5.72 -7.55
C THR A 114 -0.52 7.21 -7.77
N SER A 115 0.01 7.60 -8.93
CA SER A 115 0.09 9.01 -9.33
C SER A 115 -1.28 9.70 -9.26
N ALA A 116 -2.33 9.05 -9.74
CA ALA A 116 -3.70 9.58 -9.68
C ALA A 116 -4.16 9.89 -8.24
N VAL A 117 -3.83 9.03 -7.27
CA VAL A 117 -4.17 9.28 -5.86
C VAL A 117 -3.31 10.40 -5.28
N LEU A 118 -2.03 10.46 -5.66
CA LEU A 118 -1.13 11.54 -5.24
C LEU A 118 -1.61 12.90 -5.75
N ASP A 119 -2.05 12.99 -7.00
CA ASP A 119 -2.58 14.22 -7.59
C ASP A 119 -3.81 14.72 -6.83
N VAL A 120 -4.76 13.84 -6.51
CA VAL A 120 -5.93 14.16 -5.69
C VAL A 120 -5.53 14.64 -4.30
N ALA A 121 -4.57 13.96 -3.66
CA ALA A 121 -4.11 14.32 -2.32
C ALA A 121 -3.46 15.71 -2.30
N LEU A 122 -2.64 16.03 -3.30
CA LEU A 122 -2.00 17.34 -3.44
C LEU A 122 -3.02 18.45 -3.67
N VAL A 123 -3.96 18.25 -4.61
CA VAL A 123 -5.05 19.22 -4.86
C VAL A 123 -5.89 19.44 -3.60
N SER A 124 -6.25 18.37 -2.90
CA SER A 124 -7.05 18.43 -1.68
C SER A 124 -6.30 19.10 -0.52
N PHE A 125 -4.97 19.01 -0.48
CA PHE A 125 -4.15 19.71 0.49
C PHE A 125 -4.23 21.22 0.28
N TRP A 126 -4.04 21.69 -0.96
CA TRP A 126 -4.08 23.11 -1.29
C TRP A 126 -5.45 23.77 -1.08
N GLN A 127 -6.55 23.01 -1.22
CA GLN A 127 -7.90 23.53 -0.99
C GLN A 127 -8.26 23.71 0.49
N ARG A 128 -7.47 23.14 1.41
CA ARG A 128 -7.68 23.25 2.86
C ARG A 128 -6.84 24.35 3.51
N GLN A 129 -5.95 24.98 2.76
CA GLN A 129 -5.24 26.21 3.14
C GLN A 129 -6.02 27.43 2.68
#